data_AF-A0A0B8T048-F1
#
_entry.id   AF-A0A0B8T048-F1
#
_cell.length_a   1.000
_cell.length_b   1.000
_cell.length_c   1.000
_cell.angle_alpha   90.00
_cell.angle_beta   90.00
_cell.angle_gamma   90.00
#
_symmetry.space_group_name_H-M   'P 1'
#
loop_
_entity.id
_entity.type
_entity.pdbx_description
1 polymer ?
#
loop_
_entity_poly.entity_id
_entity_poly.type
_entity_poly.pdbx_seq_one_letter_code
_entity_poly.pdbx_strand_id
1 'polypeptide(L)'
;MNQKYRGLYFLGATLGVGLLIVGLMKLMSSSTVLPSSSRQQSVAIASGHKVLENKINELSVDNISPAQYNNLLIEIDNAASQKLFNKAIQDMLLQQLNDKYTELCAARINVLLRADSVKQEEINSLIAHMESTFGTTREIATIKNKVKALNYYTQVLPQKVNALINQGFAEFENREYTQLVNELKNMPNLEGSLKRKKSVISVRNSCISKLQQFYRNYENWNLDMSNIILITSKKLINA
;
A
#
# COMPACT_ATOMS: atom_id res chain seq x y z
N MET A 1 44.33 -13.97 -23.16
CA MET A 1 43.51 -12.81 -22.75
C MET A 1 42.29 -13.32 -21.99
N ASN A 2 42.23 -13.05 -20.68
CA ASN A 2 41.28 -13.66 -19.74
C ASN A 2 39.90 -13.00 -19.79
N GLN A 3 38.86 -13.78 -20.12
CA GLN A 3 37.45 -13.34 -20.17
C GLN A 3 36.83 -13.03 -18.79
N LYS A 4 37.55 -13.26 -17.68
CA LYS A 4 37.02 -13.09 -16.31
C LYS A 4 36.92 -11.65 -15.81
N TYR A 5 37.45 -10.67 -16.54
CA TYR A 5 37.46 -9.26 -16.08
C TYR A 5 36.42 -8.37 -16.76
N ARG A 6 35.72 -8.85 -17.81
CA ARG A 6 34.77 -8.02 -18.58
C ARG A 6 33.53 -7.62 -17.79
N GLY A 7 33.03 -8.48 -16.89
CA GLY A 7 31.91 -8.14 -16.01
C GLY A 7 32.26 -7.10 -14.92
N LEU A 8 33.53 -7.12 -14.47
CA LEU A 8 34.02 -6.21 -13.43
C LEU A 8 34.20 -4.77 -13.94
N TYR A 9 34.64 -4.62 -15.20
CA TYR A 9 34.73 -3.31 -15.84
C TYR A 9 33.36 -2.72 -16.20
N PHE A 10 32.36 -3.56 -16.51
CA PHE A 10 31.00 -3.09 -16.81
C PHE A 10 30.24 -2.63 -15.55
N LEU A 11 30.50 -3.26 -14.38
CA LEU A 11 29.95 -2.83 -13.09
C LEU A 11 30.67 -1.58 -12.54
N GLY A 12 31.99 -1.48 -12.73
CA GLY A 12 32.76 -0.28 -12.35
C GLY A 12 32.41 0.95 -13.19
N ALA A 13 32.16 0.77 -14.49
CA ALA A 13 31.79 1.88 -15.39
C ALA A 13 30.36 2.42 -15.13
N THR A 14 29.42 1.58 -14.69
CA THR A 14 28.04 2.00 -14.37
C THR A 14 27.94 2.70 -13.01
N LEU A 15 28.71 2.25 -12.02
CA LEU A 15 28.84 2.93 -10.71
C LEU A 15 29.55 4.30 -10.83
N GLY A 16 30.50 4.45 -11.76
CA GLY A 16 31.15 5.74 -12.04
C GLY A 16 30.21 6.78 -12.67
N VAL A 17 29.26 6.36 -13.51
CA VAL A 17 28.27 7.26 -14.13
C VAL A 17 27.14 7.62 -13.16
N GLY A 18 26.73 6.70 -12.27
CA GLY A 18 25.68 6.95 -11.27
C GLY A 18 26.02 8.05 -10.27
N LEU A 19 27.28 8.12 -9.81
CA LEU A 19 27.75 9.18 -8.91
C LEU A 19 27.92 10.55 -9.61
N LEU A 20 28.14 10.58 -10.93
CA LEU A 20 28.24 11.84 -11.69
C LEU A 20 26.88 12.49 -11.94
N ILE A 21 25.80 11.72 -12.11
CA ILE A 21 24.45 12.27 -12.35
C ILE A 21 23.89 12.96 -11.09
N VAL A 22 24.13 12.40 -9.90
CA VAL A 22 23.72 13.02 -8.63
C VAL A 22 24.56 14.27 -8.32
N GLY A 23 25.84 14.30 -8.74
CA GLY A 23 26.69 15.49 -8.65
C GLY A 23 26.28 16.63 -9.59
N LEU A 24 25.84 16.31 -10.82
CA LEU A 24 25.43 17.32 -11.82
C LEU A 24 24.10 18.01 -11.47
N MET A 25 23.17 17.32 -10.79
CA MET A 25 21.91 17.95 -10.33
C MET A 25 22.13 19.02 -9.25
N LYS A 26 23.22 18.96 -8.46
CA LYS A 26 23.55 20.03 -7.50
C LYS A 26 24.19 21.27 -8.14
N LEU A 27 24.73 21.18 -9.35
CA LEU A 27 25.38 22.33 -10.02
C LEU A 27 24.42 23.21 -10.83
N MET A 28 23.21 22.73 -11.17
CA MET A 28 22.21 23.54 -11.88
C MET A 28 21.23 24.31 -10.97
N SER A 29 21.35 24.19 -9.64
CA SER A 29 20.47 24.88 -8.69
C SER A 29 21.12 26.00 -7.88
N SER A 30 22.28 26.51 -8.32
CA SER A 30 22.92 27.66 -7.68
C SER A 30 23.36 28.68 -8.71
N SER A 31 22.43 29.56 -9.06
CA SER A 31 22.72 30.86 -9.64
C SER A 31 23.54 31.68 -8.64
N THR A 32 24.73 32.10 -9.08
CA THR A 32 25.44 33.33 -8.68
C THR A 32 25.91 33.42 -7.22
N VAL A 33 27.23 33.24 -7.01
CA VAL A 33 28.20 34.25 -6.56
C VAL A 33 29.53 33.53 -6.26
N LEU A 34 30.57 33.83 -7.04
CA LEU A 34 31.98 33.63 -6.68
C LEU A 34 32.39 34.77 -5.71
N PRO A 35 33.24 34.50 -4.70
CA PRO A 35 34.67 34.63 -4.97
C PRO A 35 35.57 33.55 -4.36
N SER A 36 36.69 33.37 -5.06
CA SER A 36 37.98 32.80 -4.72
C SER A 36 38.36 32.66 -3.24
N SER A 37 38.87 31.49 -2.86
CA SER A 37 40.21 31.38 -2.24
C SER A 37 40.67 29.94 -2.19
N SER A 38 41.90 29.73 -2.67
CA SER A 38 42.68 28.52 -2.52
C SER A 38 42.88 28.18 -1.04
N ARG A 39 42.17 27.16 -0.56
CA ARG A 39 42.65 26.33 0.54
C ARG A 39 42.59 24.91 0.09
N GLN A 40 43.76 24.28 0.12
CA GLN A 40 43.95 22.85 0.18
C GLN A 40 43.15 22.36 1.39
N GLN A 41 41.86 22.09 1.17
CA GLN A 41 41.04 21.37 2.14
C GLN A 41 41.62 19.97 2.12
N SER A 42 42.40 19.66 3.15
CA SER A 42 42.46 18.31 3.67
C SER A 42 41.02 17.83 3.72
N VAL A 43 40.66 16.92 2.81
CA VAL A 43 39.40 16.19 2.89
C VAL A 43 39.49 15.43 4.19
N ALA A 44 39.00 16.04 5.27
CA ALA A 44 38.65 15.32 6.46
C ALA A 44 37.71 14.23 5.95
N ILE A 45 38.20 12.99 5.97
CA ILE A 45 37.38 11.81 5.71
C ILE A 45 36.34 11.86 6.82
N ALA A 46 35.21 12.51 6.55
CA ALA A 46 34.02 12.34 7.36
C ALA A 46 33.79 10.83 7.33
N SER A 47 34.09 10.19 8.46
CA SER A 47 34.14 8.75 8.63
C SER A 47 33.00 8.11 7.84
N GLY A 48 33.30 7.22 6.88
CA GLY A 48 32.33 6.78 5.86
C GLY A 48 30.95 6.35 6.42
N HIS A 49 30.90 5.94 7.69
CA HIS A 49 29.65 5.70 8.41
C HIS A 49 28.72 6.93 8.52
N LYS A 50 29.22 8.15 8.72
CA LYS A 50 28.39 9.37 8.83
C LYS A 50 27.68 9.70 7.53
N VAL A 51 28.31 9.40 6.39
CA VAL A 51 27.69 9.59 5.08
C VAL A 51 26.52 8.62 4.92
N LEU A 52 26.69 7.36 5.29
CA LEU A 52 25.64 6.34 5.22
C LEU A 52 24.50 6.64 6.22
N GLU A 53 24.84 7.05 7.44
CA GLU A 53 23.88 7.47 8.46
C GLU A 53 23.03 8.65 7.98
N ASN A 54 23.65 9.65 7.34
CA ASN A 54 22.91 10.77 6.75
C ASN A 54 21.98 10.31 5.63
N LYS A 55 22.43 9.42 4.73
CA LYS A 55 21.57 8.88 3.67
C LYS A 55 20.36 8.12 4.22
N ILE A 56 20.55 7.31 5.27
CA ILE A 56 19.45 6.65 5.99
C ILE A 56 18.50 7.71 6.56
N ASN A 57 19.05 8.79 7.12
CA ASN A 57 18.26 9.85 7.72
C ASN A 57 17.45 10.68 6.72
N GLU A 58 17.93 10.82 5.48
CA GLU A 58 17.27 11.50 4.36
C GLU A 58 16.14 10.66 3.71
N LEU A 59 16.00 9.38 4.07
CA LEU A 59 14.82 8.61 3.69
C LEU A 59 13.55 9.27 4.24
N SER A 60 12.51 9.30 3.41
CA SER A 60 11.24 9.95 3.71
C SER A 60 10.07 9.14 3.14
N VAL A 61 8.86 9.48 3.59
CA VAL A 61 7.63 8.81 3.15
C VAL A 61 7.43 8.93 1.63
N ASP A 62 7.95 9.99 1.01
CA ASP A 62 7.72 10.27 -0.41
C ASP A 62 8.71 9.55 -1.34
N ASN A 63 9.88 9.15 -0.84
CA ASN A 63 10.93 8.51 -1.63
C ASN A 63 11.18 7.03 -1.27
N ILE A 64 10.54 6.53 -0.22
CA ILE A 64 10.76 5.16 0.26
C ILE A 64 10.33 4.11 -0.76
N SER A 65 11.22 3.17 -1.06
CA SER A 65 10.95 2.05 -1.97
C SER A 65 11.90 0.88 -1.70
N PRO A 66 11.56 -0.35 -2.14
CA PRO A 66 12.45 -1.51 -2.05
C PRO A 66 13.83 -1.26 -2.68
N ALA A 67 13.87 -0.50 -3.78
CA ALA A 67 15.12 -0.16 -4.46
C ALA A 67 16.02 0.73 -3.59
N GLN A 68 15.45 1.74 -2.92
CA GLN A 68 16.23 2.61 -2.04
C GLN A 68 16.81 1.85 -0.84
N TYR A 69 16.03 0.95 -0.24
CA TYR A 69 16.52 0.08 0.82
C TYR A 69 17.67 -0.82 0.34
N ASN A 70 17.46 -1.54 -0.76
CA ASN A 70 18.46 -2.48 -1.29
C ASN A 70 19.76 -1.76 -1.67
N ASN A 71 19.67 -0.55 -2.23
CA ASN A 71 20.84 0.26 -2.55
C ASN A 71 21.64 0.62 -1.29
N LEU A 72 20.97 1.10 -0.23
CA LEU A 72 21.64 1.43 1.02
C LEU A 72 22.22 0.21 1.72
N LEU A 73 21.52 -0.93 1.69
CA LEU A 73 22.01 -2.20 2.19
C LEU A 73 23.34 -2.59 1.52
N ILE A 74 23.36 -2.57 0.18
CA ILE A 74 24.56 -2.86 -0.61
C ILE A 74 25.69 -1.86 -0.31
N GLU A 75 25.39 -0.57 -0.17
CA GLU A 75 26.38 0.44 0.19
C GLU A 75 27.01 0.18 1.57
N ILE A 76 26.19 -0.18 2.57
CA ILE A 76 26.65 -0.52 3.92
C ILE A 76 27.57 -1.75 3.88
N ASP A 77 27.14 -2.82 3.21
CA ASP A 77 27.91 -4.07 3.13
C ASP A 77 29.22 -3.90 2.35
N ASN A 78 29.21 -3.10 1.28
CA ASN A 78 30.42 -2.78 0.53
C ASN A 78 31.41 -1.95 1.36
N ALA A 79 30.93 -0.94 2.08
CA ALA A 79 31.78 -0.13 2.94
C ALA A 79 32.38 -0.93 4.10
N ALA A 80 31.60 -1.85 4.69
CA ALA A 80 32.09 -2.79 5.69
C ALA A 80 33.14 -3.75 5.11
N SER A 81 32.90 -4.30 3.92
CA SER A 81 33.83 -5.20 3.21
C SER A 81 35.17 -4.53 2.88
N GLN A 82 35.14 -3.22 2.61
CA GLN A 82 36.34 -2.39 2.40
C GLN A 82 37.00 -1.94 3.71
N LYS A 83 36.51 -2.40 4.87
CA LYS A 83 37.00 -2.04 6.21
C LYS A 83 36.96 -0.53 6.49
N LEU A 84 36.01 0.19 5.90
CA LEU A 84 35.81 1.62 6.16
C LEU A 84 35.26 1.90 7.57
N PHE A 85 34.67 0.88 8.20
CA PHE A 85 34.27 0.85 9.61
C PHE A 85 34.23 -0.59 10.13
N ASN A 86 34.06 -0.76 11.45
CA ASN A 86 34.02 -2.07 12.09
C ASN A 86 32.61 -2.70 12.05
N LYS A 87 32.51 -3.97 12.44
CA LYS A 87 31.24 -4.70 12.44
C LYS A 87 30.16 -4.05 13.33
N ALA A 88 30.52 -3.49 14.48
CA ALA A 88 29.54 -2.84 15.36
C ALA A 88 28.86 -1.64 14.68
N ILE A 89 29.61 -0.86 13.89
CA ILE A 89 29.05 0.23 13.08
C ILE A 89 28.19 -0.30 11.93
N GLN A 90 28.59 -1.41 11.30
CA GLN A 90 27.76 -2.08 10.29
C GLN A 90 26.40 -2.48 10.88
N ASP A 91 26.41 -3.20 12.00
CA ASP A 91 25.21 -3.68 12.67
C ASP A 91 24.30 -2.50 13.08
N MET A 92 24.87 -1.41 13.59
CA MET A 92 24.14 -0.18 13.91
C MET A 92 23.47 0.45 12.68
N LEU A 93 24.20 0.60 11.57
CA LEU A 93 23.66 1.18 10.33
C LEU A 93 22.56 0.30 9.74
N LEU A 94 22.74 -1.02 9.75
CA LEU A 94 21.72 -1.96 9.29
C LEU A 94 20.46 -1.89 10.15
N GLN A 95 20.61 -1.80 11.47
CA GLN A 95 19.48 -1.63 12.37
C GLN A 95 18.74 -0.32 12.09
N GLN A 96 19.46 0.81 11.99
CA GLN A 96 18.86 2.10 11.67
C GLN A 96 18.13 2.08 10.32
N LEU A 97 18.72 1.45 9.29
CA LEU A 97 18.09 1.30 7.99
C LEU A 97 16.80 0.47 8.07
N ASN A 98 16.83 -0.66 8.79
CA ASN A 98 15.69 -1.56 8.95
C ASN A 98 14.53 -0.87 9.68
N ASP A 99 14.82 -0.21 10.80
CA ASP A 99 13.83 0.48 11.62
C ASP A 99 13.18 1.61 10.82
N LYS A 100 14.00 2.47 10.19
CA LYS A 100 13.53 3.60 9.39
C LYS A 100 12.76 3.16 8.16
N TYR A 101 13.20 2.09 7.48
CA TYR A 101 12.47 1.55 6.34
C TYR A 101 11.09 1.03 6.73
N THR A 102 11.01 0.28 7.84
CA THR A 102 9.73 -0.26 8.34
C THR A 102 8.75 0.85 8.68
N GLU A 103 9.20 1.86 9.43
CA GLU A 103 8.39 3.03 9.82
C GLU A 103 7.88 3.80 8.58
N LEU A 104 8.78 4.12 7.65
CA LEU A 104 8.43 4.89 6.46
C LEU A 104 7.53 4.12 5.50
N CYS A 105 7.73 2.80 5.35
CA CYS A 105 6.84 1.95 4.57
C CYS A 105 5.44 1.88 5.18
N ALA A 106 5.33 1.73 6.50
CA ALA A 106 4.04 1.77 7.19
C ALA A 106 3.34 3.12 6.98
N ALA A 107 4.06 4.24 7.13
CA ALA A 107 3.54 5.57 6.88
C ALA A 107 3.08 5.75 5.42
N ARG A 108 3.90 5.32 4.45
CA ARG A 108 3.59 5.39 3.02
C ARG A 108 2.36 4.58 2.67
N ILE A 109 2.23 3.36 3.16
CA ILE A 109 1.04 2.53 2.92
C ILE A 109 -0.21 3.20 3.50
N ASN A 110 -0.13 3.79 4.70
CA ASN A 110 -1.26 4.54 5.26
C ASN A 110 -1.66 5.75 4.39
N VAL A 111 -0.70 6.45 3.78
CA VAL A 111 -0.96 7.53 2.80
C VAL A 111 -1.67 6.97 1.56
N LEU A 112 -1.15 5.88 0.99
CA LEU A 112 -1.70 5.25 -0.22
C LEU A 112 -3.12 4.70 0.00
N LEU A 113 -3.42 4.17 1.19
CA LEU A 113 -4.76 3.70 1.55
C LEU A 113 -5.79 4.84 1.65
N ARG A 114 -5.34 6.05 2.01
CA ARG A 114 -6.20 7.24 2.14
C ARG A 114 -6.37 7.99 0.82
N ALA A 115 -5.39 7.89 -0.09
CA ALA A 115 -5.42 8.52 -1.41
C ALA A 115 -6.68 8.15 -2.20
N ASP A 116 -7.24 9.08 -2.99
CA ASP A 116 -8.50 8.90 -3.71
C ASP A 116 -8.51 7.62 -4.56
N SER A 117 -7.46 7.43 -5.37
CA SER A 117 -7.18 6.17 -6.05
C SER A 117 -6.19 5.32 -5.25
N VAL A 118 -6.60 4.09 -4.91
CA VAL A 118 -5.76 3.15 -4.16
C VAL A 118 -4.77 2.51 -5.12
N LYS A 119 -3.47 2.78 -4.92
CA LYS A 119 -2.39 2.18 -5.69
C LYS A 119 -2.05 0.80 -5.14
N GLN A 120 -2.88 -0.19 -5.45
CA GLN A 120 -2.78 -1.55 -4.90
C GLN A 120 -1.42 -2.21 -5.19
N GLU A 121 -0.88 -2.01 -6.38
CA GLU A 121 0.42 -2.57 -6.78
C GLU A 121 1.57 -2.01 -5.92
N GLU A 122 1.58 -0.70 -5.67
CA GLU A 122 2.59 -0.04 -4.81
C GLU A 122 2.49 -0.56 -3.37
N ILE A 123 1.27 -0.66 -2.83
CA ILE A 123 1.02 -1.23 -1.48
C ILE A 123 1.52 -2.68 -1.40
N ASN A 124 1.16 -3.51 -2.37
CA ASN A 124 1.54 -4.92 -2.39
C ASN A 124 3.05 -5.09 -2.51
N SER A 125 3.72 -4.27 -3.33
CA SER A 125 5.18 -4.27 -3.48
C SER A 125 5.90 -3.96 -2.16
N LEU A 126 5.45 -2.92 -1.44
CA LEU A 126 6.01 -2.57 -0.13
C LEU A 126 5.79 -3.67 0.91
N ILE A 127 4.58 -4.24 0.98
CA ILE A 127 4.28 -5.34 1.91
C ILE A 127 5.13 -6.57 1.61
N ALA A 128 5.23 -6.96 0.34
CA ALA A 128 5.99 -8.13 -0.07
C ALA A 128 7.48 -8.00 0.28
N HIS A 129 8.07 -6.83 0.04
CA HIS A 129 9.48 -6.59 0.37
C HIS A 129 9.71 -6.56 1.89
N MET A 130 8.84 -5.92 2.67
CA MET A 130 8.92 -5.99 4.13
C MET A 130 8.81 -7.43 4.64
N GLU A 131 7.89 -8.22 4.11
CA GLU A 131 7.72 -9.63 4.50
C GLU A 131 8.94 -10.48 4.14
N SER A 132 9.51 -10.31 2.95
CA SER A 132 10.71 -11.06 2.55
C SER A 132 11.94 -10.67 3.34
N THR A 133 12.02 -9.43 3.82
CA THR A 133 13.20 -8.89 4.50
C THR A 133 13.16 -9.13 6.02
N PHE A 134 12.00 -8.96 6.64
CA PHE A 134 11.85 -8.99 8.10
C PHE A 134 10.95 -10.13 8.61
N GLY A 135 10.35 -10.90 7.71
CA GLY A 135 9.32 -11.88 8.06
C GLY A 135 7.98 -11.22 8.42
N THR A 136 7.04 -12.01 8.93
CA THR A 136 5.71 -11.51 9.31
C THR A 136 5.75 -10.89 10.72
N THR A 137 5.97 -9.57 10.78
CA THR A 137 5.90 -8.81 12.04
C THR A 137 4.46 -8.39 12.37
N ARG A 138 4.22 -7.96 13.63
CA ARG A 138 2.91 -7.43 14.06
C ARG A 138 2.46 -6.23 13.23
N GLU A 139 3.41 -5.37 12.86
CA GLU A 139 3.14 -4.17 12.06
C GLU A 139 2.70 -4.54 10.64
N ILE A 140 3.45 -5.45 10.00
CA ILE A 140 3.11 -5.98 8.67
C ILE A 140 1.73 -6.65 8.69
N ALA A 141 1.45 -7.48 9.70
CA ALA A 141 0.14 -8.12 9.85
C ALA A 141 -0.99 -7.09 10.01
N THR A 142 -0.75 -6.02 10.77
CA THR A 142 -1.70 -4.92 10.94
C THR A 142 -1.99 -4.22 9.62
N ILE A 143 -0.95 -3.90 8.85
CA ILE A 143 -1.08 -3.28 7.52
C ILE A 143 -1.87 -4.18 6.57
N LYS A 144 -1.54 -5.48 6.50
CA LYS A 144 -2.26 -6.46 5.66
C LYS A 144 -3.74 -6.53 6.02
N ASN A 145 -4.07 -6.51 7.31
CA ASN A 145 -5.46 -6.50 7.76
C ASN A 145 -6.21 -5.23 7.32
N LYS A 146 -5.57 -4.05 7.36
CA LYS A 146 -6.16 -2.80 6.84
C LYS A 146 -6.44 -2.89 5.34
N VAL A 147 -5.46 -3.37 4.57
CA VAL A 147 -5.60 -3.57 3.11
C VAL A 147 -6.74 -4.55 2.80
N LYS A 148 -6.76 -5.69 3.50
CA LYS A 148 -7.79 -6.72 3.34
C LYS A 148 -9.19 -6.17 3.66
N ALA A 149 -9.33 -5.44 4.76
CA ALA A 149 -10.60 -4.81 5.14
C ALA A 149 -11.05 -3.82 4.08
N LEU A 150 -10.16 -2.95 3.59
CA LEU A 150 -10.50 -1.98 2.56
C LEU A 150 -10.96 -2.67 1.26
N ASN A 151 -10.20 -3.66 0.78
CA ASN A 151 -10.54 -4.41 -0.44
C ASN A 151 -11.86 -5.16 -0.30
N TYR A 152 -12.14 -5.70 0.88
CA TYR A 152 -13.43 -6.34 1.13
C TYR A 152 -14.59 -5.37 0.90
N TYR A 153 -14.54 -4.16 1.47
CA TYR A 153 -15.63 -3.18 1.34
C TYR A 153 -15.72 -2.52 -0.04
N THR A 154 -14.62 -2.44 -0.78
CA THR A 154 -14.60 -1.78 -2.10
C THR A 154 -14.74 -2.73 -3.28
N GLN A 155 -14.45 -4.03 -3.11
CA GLN A 155 -14.44 -5.01 -4.21
C GLN A 155 -15.35 -6.22 -3.93
N VAL A 156 -15.24 -6.84 -2.75
CA VAL A 156 -15.93 -8.11 -2.44
C VAL A 156 -17.39 -7.90 -2.04
N LEU A 157 -17.66 -6.99 -1.10
CA LEU A 157 -19.02 -6.73 -0.60
C LEU A 157 -19.97 -6.27 -1.70
N PRO A 158 -19.56 -5.39 -2.66
CA PRO A 158 -20.39 -5.07 -3.81
C PRO A 158 -20.78 -6.28 -4.67
N GLN A 159 -19.90 -7.27 -4.80
CA GLN A 159 -20.20 -8.51 -5.53
C GLN A 159 -21.25 -9.33 -4.79
N LYS A 160 -21.15 -9.46 -3.46
CA LYS A 160 -22.18 -10.13 -2.64
C LYS A 160 -23.54 -9.46 -2.78
N VAL A 161 -23.58 -8.12 -2.78
CA VAL A 161 -24.81 -7.35 -3.00
C VAL A 161 -25.39 -7.64 -4.38
N ASN A 162 -24.56 -7.65 -5.43
CA ASN A 162 -25.05 -7.98 -6.77
C ASN A 162 -25.52 -9.44 -6.87
N ALA A 163 -24.88 -10.38 -6.17
CA ALA A 163 -25.29 -11.78 -6.14
C ALA A 163 -26.70 -11.95 -5.53
N LEU A 164 -26.95 -11.35 -4.35
CA LEU A 164 -28.29 -11.33 -3.74
C LEU A 164 -29.34 -10.75 -4.70
N ILE A 165 -29.01 -9.66 -5.38
CA ILE A 165 -29.95 -9.00 -6.30
C ILE A 165 -30.25 -9.90 -7.51
N ASN A 166 -29.26 -10.66 -7.98
CA ASN A 166 -29.37 -11.47 -9.19
C ASN A 166 -30.03 -12.84 -8.95
N GLN A 167 -30.16 -13.32 -7.71
CA GLN A 167 -30.86 -14.59 -7.41
C GLN A 167 -32.38 -14.50 -7.68
N GLY A 168 -32.92 -13.29 -7.81
CA GLY A 168 -34.35 -13.06 -8.03
C GLY A 168 -35.19 -13.17 -6.76
N PHE A 169 -36.49 -12.94 -6.90
CA PHE A 169 -37.41 -12.85 -5.74
C PHE A 169 -37.82 -14.20 -5.16
N ALA A 170 -37.88 -15.26 -5.98
CA ALA A 170 -38.30 -16.59 -5.52
C ALA A 170 -37.32 -17.21 -4.51
N GLU A 171 -36.02 -16.90 -4.65
CA GLU A 171 -34.95 -17.38 -3.79
C GLU A 171 -34.54 -16.32 -2.74
N PHE A 172 -35.32 -15.25 -2.59
CA PHE A 172 -34.96 -14.14 -1.71
C PHE A 172 -35.08 -14.49 -0.22
N GLU A 173 -33.98 -14.33 0.50
CA GLU A 173 -33.95 -14.42 1.97
C GLU A 173 -33.78 -13.05 2.65
N ASN A 174 -34.78 -12.65 3.45
CA ASN A 174 -34.75 -11.40 4.21
C ASN A 174 -33.58 -11.31 5.22
N ARG A 175 -33.09 -12.47 5.69
CA ARG A 175 -31.94 -12.54 6.61
C ARG A 175 -30.67 -12.03 5.94
N GLU A 176 -30.36 -12.49 4.73
CA GLU A 176 -29.15 -12.10 4.02
C GLU A 176 -29.18 -10.62 3.65
N TYR A 177 -30.34 -10.12 3.21
CA TYR A 177 -30.57 -8.68 3.02
C TYR A 177 -30.23 -7.87 4.27
N THR A 178 -30.80 -8.25 5.42
CA THR A 178 -30.63 -7.54 6.69
C THR A 178 -29.16 -7.56 7.13
N GLN A 179 -28.47 -8.69 6.94
CA GLN A 179 -27.04 -8.81 7.24
C GLN A 179 -26.21 -7.87 6.37
N LEU A 180 -26.42 -7.86 5.06
CA LEU A 180 -25.66 -7.00 4.13
C LEU A 180 -25.92 -5.51 4.40
N VAL A 181 -27.17 -5.12 4.68
CA VAL A 181 -27.49 -3.73 5.05
C VAL A 181 -26.79 -3.33 6.34
N ASN A 182 -26.80 -4.19 7.37
CA ASN A 182 -26.13 -3.93 8.64
C ASN A 182 -24.60 -3.84 8.47
N GLU A 183 -24.02 -4.74 7.67
CA GLU A 183 -22.59 -4.74 7.36
C GLU A 183 -22.17 -3.47 6.60
N LEU A 184 -22.95 -3.02 5.61
CA LEU A 184 -22.70 -1.78 4.87
C LEU A 184 -22.82 -0.53 5.76
N LYS A 185 -23.76 -0.51 6.69
CA LYS A 185 -23.95 0.62 7.62
C LYS A 185 -22.82 0.71 8.65
N ASN A 186 -22.47 -0.43 9.23
CA ASN A 186 -21.57 -0.49 10.37
C ASN A 186 -20.10 -0.64 9.95
N MET A 187 -19.83 -1.27 8.81
CA MET A 187 -18.50 -1.63 8.29
C MET A 187 -17.58 -2.15 9.41
N PRO A 188 -17.94 -3.26 10.08
CA PRO A 188 -17.11 -3.82 11.14
C PRO A 188 -15.68 -4.06 10.64
N ASN A 189 -14.69 -3.89 11.53
CA ASN A 189 -13.26 -4.11 11.26
C ASN A 189 -12.61 -3.16 10.24
N LEU A 190 -13.35 -2.19 9.67
CA LEU A 190 -12.75 -1.10 8.91
C LEU A 190 -12.40 0.05 9.86
N GLU A 191 -11.17 0.57 9.78
CA GLU A 191 -10.75 1.71 10.60
C GLU A 191 -11.60 2.95 10.31
N GLY A 192 -11.93 3.75 11.34
CA GLY A 192 -12.78 4.93 11.18
C GLY A 192 -12.27 5.94 10.14
N SER A 193 -10.95 6.07 10.00
CA SER A 193 -10.34 6.92 8.96
C SER A 193 -10.66 6.42 7.54
N LEU A 194 -10.68 5.10 7.33
CA LEU A 194 -11.00 4.46 6.06
C LEU A 194 -12.51 4.44 5.78
N LYS A 195 -13.37 4.32 6.80
CA LYS A 195 -14.84 4.44 6.65
C LYS A 195 -15.27 5.78 6.05
N ARG A 196 -14.52 6.84 6.33
CA ARG A 196 -14.80 8.21 5.84
C ARG A 196 -14.22 8.50 4.45
N LYS A 197 -13.52 7.53 3.85
CA LYS A 197 -12.94 7.68 2.51
C LYS A 197 -14.05 7.80 1.46
N LYS A 198 -13.91 8.76 0.53
CA LYS A 198 -14.90 9.03 -0.52
C LYS A 198 -15.28 7.79 -1.34
N SER A 199 -14.29 6.97 -1.74
CA SER A 199 -14.55 5.74 -2.51
C SER A 199 -15.34 4.71 -1.71
N VAL A 200 -15.02 4.52 -0.42
CA VAL A 200 -15.78 3.64 0.48
C VAL A 200 -17.20 4.13 0.67
N ILE A 201 -17.38 5.44 0.92
CA ILE A 201 -18.70 6.06 1.03
C ILE A 201 -19.52 5.89 -0.25
N SER A 202 -18.91 6.11 -1.41
CA SER A 202 -19.55 5.97 -2.72
C SER A 202 -20.04 4.54 -2.94
N VAL A 203 -19.17 3.55 -2.72
CA VAL A 203 -19.51 2.13 -2.84
C VAL A 203 -20.61 1.74 -1.85
N ARG A 204 -20.49 2.16 -0.58
CA ARG A 204 -21.50 1.90 0.45
C ARG A 204 -22.86 2.44 0.05
N ASN A 205 -22.93 3.72 -0.34
CA ASN A 205 -24.19 4.37 -0.69
C ASN A 205 -24.81 3.74 -1.94
N SER A 206 -23.98 3.37 -2.94
CA SER A 206 -24.44 2.64 -4.13
C SER A 206 -25.04 1.29 -3.77
N CYS A 207 -24.36 0.50 -2.93
CA CYS A 207 -24.84 -0.81 -2.49
C CYS A 207 -26.13 -0.72 -1.68
N ILE A 208 -26.22 0.22 -0.72
CA ILE A 208 -27.44 0.43 0.07
C ILE A 208 -28.61 0.82 -0.85
N SER A 209 -28.40 1.73 -1.80
CA SER A 209 -29.44 2.14 -2.73
C SER A 209 -29.97 0.96 -3.56
N LYS A 210 -29.06 0.14 -4.10
CA LYS A 210 -29.40 -1.08 -4.84
C LYS A 210 -30.22 -2.07 -4.00
N LEU A 211 -29.76 -2.35 -2.77
CA LEU A 211 -30.47 -3.24 -1.85
C LEU A 211 -31.87 -2.71 -1.52
N GLN A 212 -31.99 -1.41 -1.22
CA GLN A 212 -33.29 -0.80 -0.93
C GLN A 212 -34.24 -0.85 -2.13
N GLN A 213 -33.73 -0.62 -3.35
CA GLN A 213 -34.53 -0.75 -4.56
C GLN A 213 -35.00 -2.18 -4.78
N PHE A 214 -34.09 -3.15 -4.64
CA PHE A 214 -34.41 -4.57 -4.77
C PHE A 214 -35.48 -5.00 -3.75
N TYR A 215 -35.32 -4.63 -2.48
CA TYR A 215 -36.27 -4.98 -1.42
C TYR A 215 -37.66 -4.37 -1.65
N ARG A 216 -37.76 -3.11 -2.08
CA ARG A 216 -39.05 -2.50 -2.47
C ARG A 216 -39.73 -3.27 -3.61
N ASN A 217 -38.95 -3.70 -4.60
CA ASN A 217 -39.48 -4.47 -5.72
C ASN A 217 -39.96 -5.86 -5.28
N TYR A 218 -39.23 -6.50 -4.36
CA TYR A 218 -39.63 -7.77 -3.74
C TYR A 218 -40.95 -7.63 -2.97
N GLU A 219 -41.11 -6.59 -2.15
CA GLU A 219 -42.35 -6.38 -1.38
C GLU A 219 -43.56 -6.24 -2.30
N ASN A 220 -43.43 -5.47 -3.39
CA ASN A 220 -44.48 -5.34 -4.40
C ASN A 220 -44.82 -6.70 -5.04
N TRP A 221 -43.81 -7.48 -5.45
CA TRP A 221 -44.00 -8.81 -6.03
C TRP A 221 -44.70 -9.78 -5.05
N ASN A 222 -44.30 -9.76 -3.78
CA ASN A 222 -44.87 -10.65 -2.77
C ASN A 222 -46.34 -10.31 -2.46
N LEU A 223 -46.69 -9.02 -2.45
CA LEU A 223 -48.07 -8.56 -2.31
C LEU A 223 -48.93 -9.01 -3.51
N ASP A 224 -48.42 -8.84 -4.73
CA ASP A 224 -49.12 -9.27 -5.94
C ASP A 224 -49.36 -10.78 -5.93
N MET A 225 -48.36 -11.58 -5.55
CA MET A 225 -48.53 -13.03 -5.44
C MET A 225 -49.54 -13.44 -4.36
N SER A 226 -49.48 -12.79 -3.20
CA SER A 226 -50.44 -13.04 -2.10
C SER A 226 -51.88 -12.76 -2.53
N ASN A 227 -52.11 -11.68 -3.28
CA ASN A 227 -53.41 -11.33 -3.83
C ASN A 227 -53.91 -12.37 -4.85
N ILE A 228 -53.03 -12.85 -5.73
CA ILE A 228 -53.35 -13.92 -6.70
C ILE A 228 -53.78 -15.20 -5.98
N ILE A 229 -53.04 -15.64 -4.95
CA ILE A 229 -53.36 -16.84 -4.17
C ILE A 229 -54.72 -16.69 -3.47
N LEU A 230 -55.02 -15.51 -2.93
CA LEU A 230 -56.30 -15.23 -2.27
C LEU A 230 -57.49 -15.26 -3.25
N ILE A 231 -57.32 -14.77 -4.47
CA ILE A 231 -58.37 -14.84 -5.51
C ILE A 231 -58.60 -16.29 -5.96
N THR A 232 -57.52 -17.05 -6.20
CA THR A 232 -57.61 -18.43 -6.66
C THR A 232 -58.25 -19.34 -5.61
N SER A 233 -57.87 -19.19 -4.34
CA SER A 233 -58.49 -19.94 -3.23
C SER A 233 -59.98 -19.64 -3.07
N LYS A 234 -60.41 -18.37 -3.19
CA LYS A 234 -61.83 -17.99 -3.17
C LYS A 234 -62.63 -18.59 -4.34
N LYS A 235 -62.03 -18.70 -5.53
CA LYS A 235 -62.70 -19.34 -6.68
C LYS A 235 -62.89 -20.83 -6.47
N LEU A 236 -61.93 -21.52 -5.85
CA LEU A 236 -62.01 -22.96 -5.57
C LEU A 236 -63.02 -23.32 -4.48
N ILE A 237 -63.29 -22.42 -3.52
CA ILE A 237 -64.31 -22.64 -2.48
C ILE A 237 -65.74 -22.44 -3.01
N ASN A 238 -65.91 -21.62 -4.05
CA ASN A 238 -67.21 -21.27 -4.62
C ASN A 238 -67.58 -22.08 -5.88
N ALA A 239 -66.78 -23.09 -6.25
CA ALA A 239 -67.00 -24.01 -7.37
C ALA A 239 -67.40 -25.39 -6.85
#